data_AF-A0A922G0H6-F1
#
_entry.id   AF-A0A922G0H6-F1
#
_cell.length_a   1.000
_cell.length_b   1.000
_cell.length_c   1.000
_cell.angle_alpha   90.00
_cell.angle_beta   90.00
_cell.angle_gamma   90.00
#
_symmetry.space_group_name_H-M   'P 1'
#
loop_
_entity.id
_entity.type
_entity.pdbx_description
1 polymer ?
#
loop_
_entity_poly.entity_id
_entity_poly.type
_entity_poly.pdbx_seq_one_letter_code
_entity_poly.pdbx_strand_id
1 'polypeptide(L)'
;MENNGYSTEEYTNDVNNGEEEEKKDDINFMIALQLMMASKYYTTYMFKELCRTSLHIGHKFVMEILNGHHDRCHQQSRMEKYVFHTLWKELNEIYNLTST
;
A
#
# COMPACT_ATOMS: atom_id res chain seq x y z
N MET A 1 30.51 65.53 -12.82
CA MET A 1 30.94 64.12 -12.79
C MET A 1 30.52 63.58 -11.44
N GLU A 2 29.29 63.12 -11.33
CA GLU A 2 28.78 62.53 -10.09
C GLU A 2 29.02 61.03 -10.17
N ASN A 3 30.00 60.56 -9.40
CA ASN A 3 30.23 59.14 -9.16
C ASN A 3 29.11 58.63 -8.25
N ASN A 4 28.08 58.02 -8.84
CA ASN A 4 27.12 57.25 -8.07
C ASN A 4 27.71 55.84 -7.90
N GLY A 5 28.44 55.64 -6.81
CA GLY A 5 28.91 54.33 -6.38
C GLY A 5 27.72 53.49 -5.95
N TYR A 6 27.08 52.82 -6.91
CA TYR A 6 26.16 51.73 -6.61
C TYR A 6 26.98 50.65 -5.91
N SER A 7 26.71 50.42 -4.62
CA SER A 7 27.57 49.63 -3.76
C SER A 7 27.56 48.18 -4.24
N THR A 8 28.74 47.64 -4.56
CA THR A 8 28.96 46.25 -5.01
C THR A 8 28.27 45.21 -4.12
N GLU A 9 28.03 45.56 -2.85
CA GLU A 9 27.38 44.75 -1.83
C GLU A 9 25.90 44.43 -2.13
N GLU A 10 25.13 45.37 -2.70
CA GLU A 10 23.71 45.13 -3.06
C GLU A 10 23.59 44.13 -4.22
N TYR A 11 24.43 44.28 -5.25
CA TYR A 11 24.49 43.33 -6.37
C TYR A 11 24.85 41.92 -5.92
N THR A 12 25.80 41.77 -4.98
CA THR A 12 26.13 40.45 -4.43
C THR A 12 25.00 39.85 -3.61
N ASN A 13 24.20 40.64 -2.90
CA ASN A 13 23.08 40.11 -2.10
C ASN A 13 21.91 39.65 -2.98
N ASP A 14 21.60 40.37 -4.05
CA ASP A 14 20.53 39.99 -4.98
C ASP A 14 20.88 38.73 -5.78
N VAL A 15 22.14 38.60 -6.22
CA VAL A 15 22.64 37.40 -6.91
C VAL A 15 22.66 36.19 -5.97
N ASN A 16 23.15 36.35 -4.73
CA ASN A 16 23.15 35.25 -3.75
C ASN A 16 21.72 34.83 -3.36
N ASN A 17 20.78 35.77 -3.22
CA ASN A 17 19.38 35.45 -2.94
C ASN A 17 18.73 34.68 -4.12
N GLY A 18 18.98 35.09 -5.36
CA GLY A 18 18.49 34.37 -6.54
C GLY A 18 19.04 32.95 -6.66
N GLU A 19 20.34 32.76 -6.38
CA GLU A 19 20.98 31.43 -6.37
C GLU A 19 20.49 30.53 -5.21
N GLU A 20 20.14 31.11 -4.05
CA GLU A 20 19.56 30.37 -2.93
C GLU A 20 18.10 29.99 -3.17
N GLU A 21 17.33 30.83 -3.86
CA GLU A 21 15.95 30.53 -4.28
C GLU A 21 15.92 29.40 -5.33
N GLU A 22 16.80 29.44 -6.34
CA GLU A 22 16.91 28.37 -7.35
C GLU A 22 17.27 27.02 -6.71
N LYS A 23 18.20 27.00 -5.75
CA LYS A 23 18.53 25.78 -4.99
C LYS A 23 17.37 25.27 -4.13
N LYS A 24 16.56 26.17 -3.56
CA LYS A 24 15.36 25.79 -2.81
C LYS A 24 14.32 25.18 -3.74
N ASP A 25 14.18 25.71 -4.95
CA ASP A 25 13.28 25.17 -5.97
C ASP A 25 13.73 23.77 -6.44
N ASP A 26 15.03 23.56 -6.65
CA ASP A 26 15.59 22.24 -6.95
C ASP A 26 15.36 21.23 -5.82
N ILE A 27 15.56 21.63 -4.57
CA ILE A 27 15.30 20.79 -3.40
C ILE A 27 13.81 20.46 -3.30
N ASN A 28 12.93 21.44 -3.49
CA ASN A 28 11.49 21.26 -3.49
C ASN A 28 11.05 20.31 -4.61
N PHE A 29 11.65 20.43 -5.79
CA PHE A 29 11.41 19.53 -6.91
C PHE A 29 11.84 18.09 -6.59
N MET A 30 13.01 17.90 -5.98
CA MET A 30 13.50 16.57 -5.57
C MET A 30 12.62 15.94 -4.48
N ILE A 31 12.15 16.73 -3.51
CA ILE A 31 11.20 16.27 -2.48
C ILE A 31 9.86 15.88 -3.14
N ALA A 32 9.35 16.69 -4.06
CA ALA A 32 8.11 16.41 -4.78
C ALA A 32 8.20 15.11 -5.59
N LEU A 33 9.33 14.87 -6.28
CA LEU A 33 9.59 13.62 -6.99
C LEU A 33 9.62 12.41 -6.05
N GLN A 34 10.28 12.51 -4.90
CA GLN A 34 10.29 11.44 -3.90
C GLN A 34 8.90 11.14 -3.35
N LEU A 35 8.12 12.16 -3.01
CA LEU A 35 6.74 12.00 -2.55
C LEU A 35 5.86 11.37 -3.63
N MET A 36 6.02 11.77 -4.90
CA MET A 36 5.28 11.18 -6.01
C MET A 36 5.62 9.70 -6.21
N MET A 37 6.92 9.35 -6.18
CA MET A 37 7.36 7.95 -6.28
C MET A 37 6.88 7.11 -5.10
N ALA A 38 7.01 7.63 -3.87
CA ALA A 38 6.53 6.95 -2.66
C ALA A 38 5.02 6.75 -2.69
N SER A 39 4.25 7.77 -3.09
CA SER A 39 2.80 7.69 -3.26
C SER A 39 2.39 6.67 -4.31
N LYS A 40 3.07 6.66 -5.47
CA LYS A 40 2.83 5.68 -6.53
C LYS A 40 3.14 4.25 -6.08
N TYR A 41 4.27 4.06 -5.38
CA TYR A 41 4.62 2.76 -4.82
C TYR A 41 3.58 2.31 -3.77
N TYR A 42 3.18 3.21 -2.88
CA TYR A 42 2.20 2.92 -1.84
C TYR A 42 0.85 2.53 -2.46
N THR A 43 0.33 3.32 -3.39
CA THR A 43 -0.95 3.02 -4.05
C THR A 43 -0.91 1.75 -4.89
N THR A 44 0.22 1.43 -5.53
CA THR A 44 0.33 0.26 -6.41
C THR A 44 0.54 -1.05 -5.63
N TYR A 45 1.32 -1.02 -4.54
CA TYR A 45 1.78 -2.25 -3.88
C TYR A 45 1.31 -2.41 -2.44
N MET A 46 1.16 -1.31 -1.71
CA MET A 46 0.73 -1.33 -0.30
C MET A 46 -0.79 -1.25 -0.19
N PHE A 47 -1.43 -0.39 -0.98
CA PHE A 47 -2.88 -0.29 -1.06
C PHE A 47 -3.44 -1.40 -1.94
N LYS A 48 -3.49 -2.61 -1.38
CA LYS A 48 -4.18 -3.72 -2.02
C LYS A 48 -5.67 -3.50 -1.90
N GLU A 49 -6.32 -3.22 -3.02
CA GLU A 49 -7.77 -3.29 -3.09
C GLU A 49 -8.19 -4.71 -2.73
N LEU A 50 -9.07 -4.84 -1.74
CA LEU A 50 -9.59 -6.14 -1.34
C LEU A 50 -10.32 -6.73 -2.55
N CYS A 51 -9.78 -7.81 -3.14
CA CYS A 51 -10.45 -8.51 -4.25
C CYS A 51 -11.85 -9.05 -3.86
N ARG A 52 -12.20 -9.00 -2.57
CA ARG A 52 -13.50 -9.39 -2.03
C ARG A 52 -13.96 -8.36 -1.01
N THR A 53 -15.14 -7.78 -1.23
CA THR A 53 -15.80 -6.84 -0.32
C THR A 53 -16.54 -7.54 0.83
N SER A 54 -16.54 -8.88 0.85
CA SER A 54 -17.23 -9.64 1.88
C SER A 54 -16.42 -9.54 3.18
N LEU A 55 -16.88 -8.69 4.12
CA LEU A 55 -16.39 -8.63 5.50
C LEU A 55 -16.89 -9.88 6.27
N HIS A 56 -16.53 -11.06 5.79
CA HIS A 56 -16.92 -12.32 6.39
C HIS A 56 -15.77 -12.74 7.27
N ILE A 57 -15.98 -12.64 8.58
CA ILE A 57 -15.04 -13.04 9.62
C ILE A 57 -15.68 -14.22 10.39
N GLY A 58 -14.85 -15.12 10.90
CA GLY A 58 -15.28 -16.23 11.75
C GLY A 58 -16.17 -17.24 11.02
N HIS A 59 -17.28 -17.64 11.66
CA HIS A 59 -18.17 -18.69 11.15
C HIS A 59 -18.72 -18.40 9.75
N LYS A 60 -19.04 -17.13 9.46
CA LYS A 60 -19.62 -16.73 8.17
C LYS A 60 -18.64 -16.92 7.01
N PHE A 61 -17.35 -16.71 7.27
CA PHE A 61 -16.27 -16.97 6.32
C PHE A 61 -16.12 -18.45 6.00
N VAL A 62 -16.10 -19.28 7.05
CA VAL A 62 -15.99 -20.74 6.92
C VAL A 62 -17.18 -21.30 6.14
N MET A 63 -18.40 -20.83 6.44
CA MET A 63 -19.59 -21.23 5.70
C MET A 63 -19.57 -20.76 4.25
N GLU A 64 -18.99 -19.60 3.93
CA GLU A 64 -18.85 -19.13 2.55
C GLU A 64 -17.79 -19.94 1.76
N ILE A 65 -16.74 -20.43 2.43
CA ILE A 65 -15.76 -21.35 1.85
C ILE A 65 -16.42 -22.72 1.56
N LEU A 66 -17.21 -23.22 2.50
CA LEU A 66 -17.83 -24.55 2.42
C LEU A 66 -19.05 -24.58 1.50
N ASN A 67 -19.96 -23.62 1.64
CA ASN A 67 -21.26 -23.62 0.99
C ASN A 67 -21.38 -22.59 -0.13
N GLY A 68 -20.38 -21.72 -0.30
CA GLY A 68 -20.34 -20.78 -1.41
C GLY A 68 -19.83 -21.40 -2.71
N HIS A 69 -19.33 -20.55 -3.59
CA HIS A 69 -18.80 -20.92 -4.90
C HIS A 69 -17.67 -21.96 -4.79
N HIS A 70 -17.65 -22.95 -5.68
CA HIS A 70 -16.72 -24.08 -5.64
C HIS A 70 -15.24 -23.64 -5.62
N ASP A 71 -14.89 -22.62 -6.40
CA ASP A 71 -13.53 -22.08 -6.43
C ASP A 71 -13.07 -21.43 -5.12
N ARG A 72 -14.00 -21.06 -4.21
CA ARG A 72 -13.63 -20.39 -2.96
C ARG A 72 -12.85 -21.30 -2.04
N CYS A 73 -13.21 -22.58 -1.99
CA CYS A 73 -12.45 -23.56 -1.24
C CYS A 73 -11.04 -23.67 -1.82
N HIS A 74 -10.93 -23.89 -3.12
CA HIS A 74 -9.64 -23.97 -3.82
C HIS A 74 -8.77 -22.71 -3.62
N GLN A 75 -9.34 -21.51 -3.73
CA GLN A 75 -8.59 -20.27 -3.58
C GLN A 75 -8.11 -20.01 -2.14
N GLN A 76 -8.77 -20.57 -1.12
CA GLN A 76 -8.43 -20.30 0.29
C GLN A 76 -7.63 -21.42 0.94
N SER A 77 -8.00 -22.68 0.71
CA SER A 77 -7.31 -23.85 1.28
C SER A 77 -6.33 -24.51 0.31
N ARG A 78 -6.30 -24.09 -0.97
CA ARG A 78 -5.57 -24.76 -2.06
C ARG A 78 -5.95 -26.24 -2.21
N MET A 79 -7.16 -26.59 -1.79
CA MET A 79 -7.72 -27.93 -1.86
C MET A 79 -9.03 -27.90 -2.63
N GLU A 80 -9.32 -28.99 -3.34
CA GLU A 80 -10.65 -29.21 -3.89
C GLU A 80 -11.69 -29.32 -2.76
N LYS A 81 -12.91 -28.85 -3.03
CA LYS A 81 -13.99 -28.79 -2.03
C LYS A 81 -14.27 -30.15 -1.39
N TYR A 82 -14.25 -31.22 -2.18
CA TYR A 82 -14.48 -32.57 -1.66
C TYR A 82 -13.35 -33.04 -0.74
N VAL A 83 -12.08 -32.70 -1.04
CA VAL A 83 -10.92 -33.03 -0.18
C VAL A 83 -11.03 -32.33 1.16
N PHE A 84 -11.45 -31.06 1.16
CA PHE A 84 -11.67 -30.31 2.39
C PHE A 84 -12.77 -30.94 3.26
N HIS A 85 -13.87 -31.40 2.65
CA HIS A 85 -14.92 -32.12 3.39
C HIS A 85 -14.44 -33.46 3.95
N THR A 86 -13.62 -34.20 3.20
CA THR A 86 -13.02 -35.46 3.69
C THR A 86 -12.12 -35.18 4.89
N LEU A 87 -11.25 -34.17 4.81
CA LEU A 87 -10.39 -33.76 5.91
C LEU A 87 -11.21 -33.37 7.15
N TRP A 88 -12.26 -32.57 6.96
CA TRP A 88 -13.15 -32.17 8.05
C TRP A 88 -13.82 -33.37 8.72
N LYS A 89 -14.24 -34.35 7.92
CA LYS A 89 -14.84 -35.59 8.41
C LYS A 89 -13.83 -36.42 9.20
N GLU A 90 -12.61 -36.58 8.69
CA GLU A 90 -11.54 -37.28 9.40
C GLU A 90 -11.18 -36.61 10.73
N LEU A 91 -11.08 -35.28 10.75
CA LEU A 91 -10.82 -34.51 11.97
C LEU A 91 -11.93 -34.71 13.03
N ASN A 92 -13.19 -34.76 12.61
CA ASN A 92 -14.29 -35.00 13.54
C ASN A 92 -14.37 -36.46 14.00
N GLU A 93 -14.25 -37.42 13.09
CA GLU A 93 -14.49 -38.83 13.38
C GLU A 93 -13.29 -39.51 14.04
N ILE A 94 -12.08 -39.20 13.58
CA ILE A 94 -10.85 -39.86 14.06
C ILE A 94 -10.31 -39.13 15.29
N TYR A 95 -10.31 -37.80 15.24
CA TYR A 95 -9.68 -36.98 16.28
C TYR A 95 -10.66 -36.41 17.30
N ASN A 96 -11.97 -36.66 17.16
CA ASN A 96 -13.03 -36.16 18.04
C ASN A 96 -12.91 -34.66 18.32
N LEU A 97 -12.47 -33.88 17.32
CA LEU A 97 -12.33 -32.43 17.40
C LEU A 97 -13.71 -31.77 17.29
N THR A 98 -14.57 -32.02 18.28
CA THR A 98 -15.85 -31.33 18.38
C THR A 98 -15.65 -29.93 18.94
N SER A 99 -16.19 -28.92 18.26
CA SER A 99 -16.25 -27.55 18.77
C SER A 99 -16.91 -27.55 20.16
N THR A 100 -16.21 -27.00 21.15
CA THR A 100 -16.74 -26.69 22.48
C THR A 100 -17.79 -25.59 22.41
#